data_AF-A0A3Q9G993-F1
#
_entry.id   AF-A0A3Q9G993-F1
#
_cell.length_a   1.000
_cell.length_b   1.000
_cell.length_c   1.000
_cell.angle_alpha   90.00
_cell.angle_beta   90.00
_cell.angle_gamma   90.00
#
_symmetry.space_group_name_H-M   'P 1'
#
loop_
_entity.id
_entity.type
_entity.pdbx_description
1 polymer ?
#
loop_
_entity_poly.entity_id
_entity_poly.type
_entity_poly.pdbx_seq_one_letter_code
_entity_poly.pdbx_strand_id
1 'polypeptide(L)'
;MTFRILEVTIAVAISITFLWASSNRVQRLHHLRLVDRCFDAIGDLIGVLTFLPPSKALARRRDLQFELVGEHRTILSLNKDHHSTAKAIWRGHLMIQKIGYEILDTATQKNEQDLSVAEIDKLAIRIRAAHTHYTQFLNER
;
A
#
# COMPACT_ATOMS: atom_id res chain seq x y z
N MET A 1 -47.37 21.12 -5.28
CA MET A 1 -46.00 21.66 -5.13
C MET A 1 -45.23 20.95 -4.00
N THR A 2 -45.85 20.74 -2.84
CA THR A 2 -45.30 20.06 -1.66
C THR A 2 -44.79 18.63 -1.91
N PHE A 3 -45.51 17.82 -2.69
CA PHE A 3 -45.12 16.43 -2.99
C PHE A 3 -43.75 16.31 -3.68
N ARG A 4 -43.45 17.17 -4.66
CA ARG A 4 -42.16 17.17 -5.37
C ARG A 4 -41.00 17.61 -4.49
N ILE A 5 -41.24 18.53 -3.56
CA ILE A 5 -40.20 18.97 -2.61
C ILE A 5 -39.85 17.82 -1.65
N LEU A 6 -40.87 17.13 -1.13
CA LEU A 6 -40.68 15.97 -0.24
C LEU A 6 -39.91 14.83 -0.93
N GLU A 7 -40.28 14.52 -2.18
CA GLU A 7 -39.61 13.51 -2.99
C GLU A 7 -38.13 13.82 -3.19
N VAL A 8 -37.80 15.06 -3.56
CA VAL A 8 -36.41 15.50 -3.73
C VAL A 8 -35.65 15.44 -2.41
N THR A 9 -36.23 15.89 -1.30
CA THR A 9 -35.56 15.83 0.01
C THR A 9 -35.28 14.39 0.45
N ILE A 10 -36.21 13.46 0.24
CA ILE A 10 -36.01 12.04 0.55
C ILE A 10 -34.93 11.44 -0.36
N ALA A 11 -34.96 11.71 -1.66
CA ALA A 11 -33.95 11.23 -2.60
C ALA A 11 -32.54 11.72 -2.23
N VAL A 12 -32.41 12.99 -1.84
CA VAL A 12 -31.15 13.58 -1.36
C VAL A 12 -30.69 12.90 -0.07
N ALA A 13 -31.58 12.72 0.91
CA ALA A 13 -31.23 12.07 2.18
C ALA A 13 -30.77 10.61 1.99
N ILE A 14 -31.46 9.86 1.12
CA ILE A 14 -31.07 8.49 0.75
C ILE A 14 -29.71 8.50 0.05
N SER A 15 -29.47 9.43 -0.87
CA SER A 15 -28.20 9.53 -1.60
C SER A 15 -27.03 9.85 -0.68
N ILE A 16 -27.20 10.77 0.28
CA ILE A 16 -26.18 11.11 1.29
C ILE A 16 -25.89 9.89 2.17
N THR A 17 -26.93 9.19 2.62
CA THR A 17 -26.79 7.98 3.45
C THR A 17 -26.03 6.89 2.70
N PHE A 18 -26.34 6.68 1.42
CA PHE A 18 -25.66 5.72 0.57
C PHE A 18 -24.19 6.10 0.31
N LEU A 19 -23.91 7.38 0.08
CA LEU A 19 -22.55 7.90 -0.09
C LEU A 19 -21.72 7.67 1.18
N TRP A 20 -22.30 7.94 2.34
CA TRP A 20 -21.64 7.75 3.63
C TRP A 20 -21.35 6.26 3.88
N ALA A 21 -22.32 5.38 3.66
CA ALA A 21 -22.15 3.93 3.86
C ALA A 21 -21.13 3.31 2.87
N SER A 22 -21.04 3.82 1.64
CA SER A 22 -20.11 3.31 0.62
C SER A 22 -18.68 3.84 0.78
N SER A 23 -18.47 5.00 1.41
CA SER A 23 -17.16 5.61 1.63
C SER A 23 -16.15 4.65 2.29
N ASN A 24 -16.56 3.93 3.35
CA ASN A 24 -15.69 2.99 4.06
C ASN A 24 -15.17 1.88 3.15
N ARG A 25 -16.04 1.35 2.30
CA ARG A 25 -15.71 0.27 1.36
C ARG A 25 -14.74 0.76 0.30
N VAL A 26 -14.99 1.95 -0.26
CA VAL A 26 -14.12 2.55 -1.28
C VAL A 26 -12.73 2.85 -0.71
N GLN A 27 -12.66 3.39 0.51
CA GLN A 27 -11.38 3.68 1.16
C GLN A 27 -10.58 2.41 1.48
N ARG A 28 -11.24 1.33 1.96
CA ARG A 28 -10.60 0.02 2.15
C ARG A 28 -10.02 -0.50 0.82
N LEU A 29 -10.84 -0.54 -0.24
CA LEU A 29 -10.41 -1.01 -1.56
C LEU A 29 -9.25 -0.18 -2.13
N HIS A 30 -9.28 1.13 -1.92
CA HIS A 30 -8.20 2.01 -2.34
C HIS A 30 -6.88 1.68 -1.64
N HIS A 31 -6.91 1.45 -0.32
CA HIS A 31 -5.73 1.01 0.42
C HIS A 31 -5.21 -0.34 -0.07
N LEU A 32 -6.08 -1.33 -0.33
CA LEU A 32 -5.64 -2.64 -0.85
C LEU A 32 -4.88 -2.50 -2.16
N ARG A 33 -5.42 -1.73 -3.11
CA ARG A 33 -4.74 -1.47 -4.40
C ARG A 33 -3.39 -0.79 -4.23
N LEU A 34 -3.28 0.09 -3.25
CA LEU A 34 -2.04 0.83 -2.98
C LEU A 34 -0.97 -0.09 -2.36
N VAL A 35 -1.39 -1.04 -1.53
CA VAL A 35 -0.51 -2.10 -1.03
C VAL A 35 -0.03 -3.01 -2.16
N ASP A 36 -0.93 -3.42 -3.06
CA ASP A 36 -0.55 -4.23 -4.23
C ASP A 36 0.51 -3.50 -5.06
N ARG A 37 0.31 -2.20 -5.34
CA ARG A 37 1.33 -1.37 -6.02
C ARG A 37 2.65 -1.27 -5.28
N CYS A 38 2.64 -1.24 -3.95
CA CYS A 38 3.88 -1.28 -3.17
C CYS A 38 4.61 -2.62 -3.38
N PHE A 39 3.89 -3.74 -3.36
CA PHE A 39 4.50 -5.05 -3.62
C PHE A 39 5.01 -5.19 -5.05
N ASP A 40 4.27 -4.66 -6.04
CA ASP A 40 4.72 -4.60 -7.43
C ASP A 40 6.01 -3.78 -7.56
N ALA A 41 6.06 -2.58 -6.97
CA ALA A 41 7.25 -1.73 -6.99
C ALA A 41 8.45 -2.37 -6.26
N ILE A 42 8.21 -3.09 -5.16
CA ILE A 42 9.22 -3.89 -4.46
C ILE A 42 9.76 -5.00 -5.38
N GLY A 43 8.86 -5.73 -6.04
CA GLY A 43 9.21 -6.82 -6.96
C GLY A 43 10.03 -6.30 -8.15
N ASP A 44 9.59 -5.20 -8.76
CA ASP A 44 10.28 -4.53 -9.86
C ASP A 44 11.70 -4.10 -9.46
N LEU A 45 11.85 -3.49 -8.28
CA LEU A 45 13.16 -3.06 -7.80
C LEU A 45 14.09 -4.26 -7.61
N ILE A 46 13.63 -5.34 -6.97
CA ILE A 46 14.47 -6.53 -6.76
C ILE A 46 14.81 -7.22 -8.07
N GLY A 47 13.86 -7.30 -9.00
CA GLY A 47 14.11 -7.83 -10.34
C GLY A 47 15.25 -7.08 -11.02
N VAL A 48 15.26 -5.75 -10.93
CA VAL A 48 16.34 -4.92 -11.48
C VAL A 48 17.65 -5.10 -10.72
N LEU A 49 17.61 -5.13 -9.38
CA LEU A 49 18.80 -5.33 -8.53
C LEU A 49 19.48 -6.69 -8.73
N THR A 50 18.81 -7.64 -9.40
CA THR A 50 19.39 -8.92 -9.77
C THR A 50 20.42 -8.81 -10.90
N PHE A 51 20.31 -7.79 -11.74
CA PHE A 51 21.15 -7.63 -12.94
C PHE A 51 21.97 -6.34 -12.95
N LEU A 52 21.58 -5.35 -12.14
CA LEU A 52 22.18 -4.03 -12.16
C LEU A 52 22.49 -3.55 -10.73
N PRO A 53 23.58 -2.79 -10.55
CA PRO A 53 23.87 -2.17 -9.27
C PRO A 53 22.79 -1.13 -8.93
N PRO A 54 22.55 -0.84 -7.64
CA PRO A 54 21.49 0.08 -7.23
C PRO A 54 21.61 1.51 -7.78
N SER A 55 22.81 1.95 -8.14
CA SER A 55 23.09 3.22 -8.82
C SER A 55 22.44 3.32 -10.20
N LYS A 56 22.23 2.19 -10.88
CA LYS A 56 21.54 2.12 -12.18
C LYS A 56 20.03 1.88 -12.04
N ALA A 57 19.55 1.60 -10.83
CA ALA A 57 18.15 1.34 -10.52
C ALA A 57 17.40 2.57 -9.93
N LEU A 58 17.91 3.80 -10.15
CA LEU A 58 17.38 5.01 -9.52
C LEU A 58 15.89 5.26 -9.78
N ALA A 59 15.42 4.99 -11.00
CA ALA A 59 14.00 5.13 -11.34
C ALA A 59 13.13 4.22 -10.46
N ARG A 60 13.48 2.92 -10.38
CA ARG A 60 12.72 1.94 -9.58
C ARG A 60 12.80 2.19 -8.08
N ARG A 61 13.93 2.70 -7.59
CA ARG A 61 14.07 3.16 -6.20
C ARG A 61 13.11 4.32 -5.90
N ARG A 62 13.01 5.28 -6.82
CA ARG A 62 12.10 6.42 -6.68
C ARG A 62 10.63 5.99 -6.74
N ASP A 63 10.30 5.08 -7.65
CA ASP A 63 8.94 4.55 -7.77
C ASP A 63 8.51 3.86 -6.46
N LEU A 64 9.39 3.03 -5.88
CA LEU A 64 9.15 2.42 -4.57
C LEU A 64 8.98 3.47 -3.47
N GLN A 65 9.85 4.48 -3.41
CA GLN A 65 9.71 5.58 -2.43
C GLN A 65 8.37 6.31 -2.59
N PHE A 66 7.93 6.55 -3.81
CA PHE A 66 6.66 7.22 -4.10
C PHE A 66 5.46 6.41 -3.61
N GLU A 67 5.43 5.11 -3.92
CA GLU A 67 4.34 4.23 -3.46
C GLU A 67 4.32 4.11 -1.93
N LEU A 68 5.48 3.99 -1.27
CA LEU A 68 5.56 3.92 0.21
C LEU A 68 5.05 5.21 0.88
N VAL A 69 5.40 6.38 0.35
CA VAL A 69 4.90 7.66 0.88
C VAL A 69 3.39 7.79 0.62
N GLY A 70 2.92 7.37 -0.55
CA GLY A 70 1.50 7.34 -0.90
C GLY A 70 0.70 6.44 0.04
N GLU A 71 1.22 5.25 0.34
CA GLU A 71 0.63 4.28 1.26
C GLU A 71 0.56 4.84 2.68
N HIS A 72 1.65 5.43 3.16
CA HIS A 72 1.69 6.05 4.49
C HIS A 72 0.67 7.20 4.62
N ARG A 73 0.58 8.07 3.61
CA ARG A 73 -0.40 9.16 3.61
C ARG A 73 -1.84 8.63 3.64
N THR A 74 -2.11 7.56 2.89
CA THR A 74 -3.43 6.94 2.83
C THR A 74 -3.85 6.36 4.17
N ILE A 75 -2.96 5.63 4.87
CA ILE A 75 -3.30 5.07 6.19
C ILE A 75 -3.54 6.16 7.24
N LEU A 76 -2.81 7.29 7.18
CA LEU A 76 -3.03 8.41 8.09
C LEU A 76 -4.37 9.08 7.85
N SER A 77 -4.75 9.27 6.57
CA SER A 77 -6.09 9.76 6.21
C SER A 77 -7.17 8.80 6.70
N LEU A 78 -6.98 7.50 6.49
CA LEU A 78 -7.93 6.48 6.95
C LEU A 78 -8.03 6.45 8.48
N ASN A 79 -6.93 6.65 9.20
CA ASN A 79 -6.93 6.69 10.66
C ASN A 79 -7.72 7.87 11.22
N LYS A 80 -7.69 9.01 10.51
CA LYS A 80 -8.46 10.21 10.87
C LYS A 80 -9.96 10.01 10.69
N ASP A 81 -10.38 9.42 9.57
CA ASP A 81 -11.80 9.34 9.21
C ASP A 81 -12.45 8.02 9.64
N HIS A 82 -11.68 6.92 9.69
CA HIS A 82 -12.13 5.55 9.94
C HIS A 82 -11.16 4.76 10.84
N HIS A 83 -11.01 5.23 12.08
CA HIS A 83 -10.03 4.68 13.04
C HIS A 83 -10.10 3.16 13.24
N SER A 84 -11.30 2.57 13.30
CA SER A 84 -11.47 1.11 13.46
C SER A 84 -10.91 0.32 12.27
N THR A 85 -11.14 0.82 11.05
CA THR A 85 -10.60 0.26 9.80
C THR A 85 -9.08 0.45 9.72
N ALA A 86 -8.56 1.61 10.12
CA ALA A 86 -7.12 1.84 10.14
C ALA A 86 -6.42 0.93 11.16
N LYS A 87 -6.97 0.81 12.38
CA LYS A 87 -6.47 -0.09 13.42
C LYS A 87 -6.43 -1.54 12.95
N ALA A 88 -7.44 -1.96 12.18
CA ALA A 88 -7.47 -3.28 11.60
C ALA A 88 -6.23 -3.56 10.73
N ILE A 89 -5.93 -2.66 9.79
CA ILE A 89 -4.92 -2.89 8.75
C ILE A 89 -3.52 -2.35 9.12
N TRP A 90 -3.40 -1.67 10.26
CA TRP A 90 -2.18 -1.01 10.73
C TRP A 90 -0.94 -1.92 10.76
N ARG A 91 -1.13 -3.18 11.17
CA ARG A 91 -0.04 -4.16 11.19
C ARG A 91 0.50 -4.46 9.79
N GLY A 92 -0.38 -4.55 8.79
CA GLY A 92 0.00 -4.73 7.40
C GLY A 92 0.77 -3.53 6.86
N HIS A 93 0.26 -2.31 7.13
CA HIS A 93 0.94 -1.05 6.83
C HIS A 93 2.40 -1.05 7.34
N LEU A 94 2.61 -1.29 8.64
CA LEU A 94 3.95 -1.29 9.24
C LEU A 94 4.89 -2.33 8.60
N MET A 95 4.35 -3.48 8.20
CA MET A 95 5.13 -4.53 7.57
C MET A 95 5.66 -4.10 6.20
N ILE A 96 4.81 -3.51 5.37
CA ILE A 96 5.18 -3.02 4.03
C ILE A 96 6.18 -1.87 4.14
N GLN A 97 5.93 -0.91 5.03
CA GLN A 97 6.85 0.20 5.28
C GLN A 97 8.24 -0.31 5.70
N LYS A 98 8.29 -1.23 6.66
CA LYS A 98 9.55 -1.80 7.13
C LYS A 98 10.34 -2.46 6.01
N ILE A 99 9.68 -3.29 5.19
CA ILE A 99 10.35 -4.04 4.12
C ILE A 99 10.75 -3.13 2.97
N GLY A 100 9.86 -2.23 2.55
CA GLY A 100 10.14 -1.28 1.48
C GLY A 100 11.34 -0.39 1.81
N TYR A 101 11.38 0.18 3.02
CA TYR A 101 12.52 1.00 3.44
C TYR A 101 13.80 0.21 3.65
N GLU A 102 13.73 -1.04 4.08
CA GLU A 102 14.93 -1.87 4.21
C GLU A 102 15.59 -2.20 2.88
N ILE A 103 14.80 -2.43 1.82
CA ILE A 103 15.34 -2.61 0.47
C ILE A 103 15.99 -1.32 -0.02
N LEU A 104 15.33 -0.18 0.20
CA LEU A 104 15.88 1.13 -0.16
C LEU A 104 17.17 1.45 0.59
N ASP A 105 17.25 1.10 1.87
CA ASP A 105 18.43 1.26 2.70
C ASP A 105 19.58 0.36 2.20
N THR A 106 19.30 -0.92 1.93
CA THR A 106 20.27 -1.86 1.34
C THR A 106 20.81 -1.34 0.01
N ALA A 107 19.91 -0.88 -0.87
CA ALA A 107 20.25 -0.28 -2.16
C ALA A 107 21.09 1.00 -2.01
N THR A 108 20.90 1.74 -0.93
CA THR A 108 21.67 2.97 -0.65
C THR A 108 23.07 2.64 -0.12
N GLN A 109 23.18 1.68 0.80
CA GLN A 109 24.46 1.25 1.37
C GLN A 109 25.37 0.59 0.33
N LYS A 110 24.78 -0.13 -0.63
CA LYS A 110 25.50 -0.87 -1.69
C LYS A 110 25.39 -0.22 -3.07
N ASN A 111 25.32 1.11 -3.12
CA ASN A 111 24.93 1.83 -4.34
C ASN A 111 25.73 1.47 -5.61
N GLU A 112 27.04 1.22 -5.48
CA GLU A 112 27.93 0.90 -6.60
C GLU A 112 28.24 -0.60 -6.73
N GLN A 113 27.75 -1.41 -5.79
CA GLN A 113 28.06 -2.85 -5.73
C GLN A 113 26.85 -3.66 -6.18
N ASP A 114 27.10 -4.67 -7.01
CA ASP A 114 26.07 -5.66 -7.31
C ASP A 114 25.72 -6.42 -6.04
N LEU A 115 24.42 -6.63 -5.80
CA LEU A 115 23.99 -7.47 -4.70
C LEU A 115 24.31 -8.93 -5.03
N SER A 116 24.82 -9.66 -4.04
CA SER A 116 25.03 -11.09 -4.24
C SER A 116 23.70 -11.83 -4.35
N VAL A 117 23.68 -12.96 -5.06
CA VAL A 117 22.49 -13.82 -5.19
C VAL A 117 21.93 -14.21 -3.82
N ALA A 118 22.80 -14.47 -2.84
CA ALA A 118 22.38 -14.81 -1.48
C ALA A 118 21.67 -13.65 -0.76
N GLU A 119 22.02 -12.40 -1.06
CA GLU A 119 21.37 -11.21 -0.49
C GLU A 119 20.03 -10.94 -1.14
N ILE A 120 19.96 -11.09 -2.47
CA ILE A 120 18.71 -11.00 -3.22
C ILE A 120 17.73 -12.07 -2.74
N ASP A 121 18.19 -13.32 -2.57
CA ASP A 121 17.32 -14.41 -2.09
C ASP A 121 16.82 -14.15 -0.66
N LYS A 122 17.69 -13.67 0.25
CA LYS A 122 17.27 -13.26 1.60
C LYS A 122 16.18 -12.19 1.58
N LEU A 123 16.31 -11.16 0.73
CA LEU A 123 15.30 -10.12 0.57
C LEU A 123 14.00 -10.71 0.00
N ALA A 124 14.10 -11.54 -1.04
CA ALA A 124 12.96 -12.15 -1.71
C ALA A 124 12.15 -13.07 -0.78
N ILE A 125 12.82 -13.88 0.06
CA ILE A 125 12.16 -14.73 1.07
C ILE A 125 11.31 -13.87 2.01
N ARG A 126 11.85 -12.75 2.49
CA ARG A 126 11.16 -11.88 3.44
C ARG A 126 9.96 -11.18 2.83
N ILE A 127 10.07 -10.78 1.56
CA ILE A 127 8.95 -10.18 0.82
C ILE A 127 7.85 -11.19 0.59
N ARG A 128 8.18 -12.43 0.18
CA ARG A 128 7.20 -13.51 0.04
C ARG A 128 6.49 -13.80 1.36
N ALA A 129 7.23 -13.86 2.47
CA ALA A 129 6.65 -14.03 3.80
C ALA A 129 5.69 -12.89 4.16
N ALA A 130 6.06 -11.65 3.83
CA ALA A 130 5.24 -10.48 4.09
C ALA A 130 3.99 -10.39 3.24
N HIS A 131 4.13 -10.66 1.96
CA HIS A 131 3.01 -10.73 1.03
C HIS A 131 2.02 -11.82 1.48
N THR A 132 2.52 -13.01 1.83
CA THR A 132 1.69 -14.11 2.33
C THR A 132 0.95 -13.72 3.61
N HIS A 133 1.64 -13.14 4.59
CA HIS A 133 1.03 -12.68 5.84
C HIS A 133 -0.01 -11.58 5.57
N TYR A 134 0.23 -10.69 4.61
CA TYR A 134 -0.73 -9.67 4.21
C TYR A 134 -1.98 -10.28 3.55
N THR A 135 -1.82 -11.20 2.60
CA THR A 135 -2.93 -11.89 1.93
C THR A 135 -3.78 -12.71 2.92
N GLN A 136 -3.15 -13.40 3.87
CA GLN A 136 -3.86 -14.14 4.93
C GLN A 136 -4.69 -13.20 5.80
N PHE A 137 -4.11 -12.08 6.23
CA PHE A 137 -4.81 -11.05 6.99
C PHE A 137 -6.04 -10.48 6.25
N LEU A 138 -6.00 -10.41 4.92
CA LEU A 138 -7.16 -10.00 4.12
C LEU A 138 -8.26 -11.06 4.05
N ASN A 139 -7.89 -12.34 4.01
CA ASN A 139 -8.85 -13.45 3.86
C ASN A 139 -9.56 -13.80 5.19
N GLU A 140 -8.97 -13.48 6.33
CA GLU A 140 -9.56 -13.71 7.66
C GLU A 140 -10.61 -12.65 8.08
N ARG A 141 -10.97 -11.69 7.19
CA ARG A 141 -11.85 -10.53 7.49
C ARG A 141 -12.85 -10.17 6.39
#